data_AF-A0A920SFL1-F1
#
_entry.id   AF-A0A920SFL1-F1
#
_cell.length_a   1.000
_cell.length_b   1.000
_cell.length_c   1.000
_cell.angle_alpha   90.00
_cell.angle_beta   90.00
_cell.angle_gamma   90.00
#
_symmetry.space_group_name_H-M   'P 1'
#
loop_
_entity.id
_entity.type
_entity.pdbx_description
1 polymer ?
#
loop_
_entity_poly.entity_id
_entity_poly.type
_entity_poly.pdbx_seq_one_letter_code
_entity_poly.pdbx_strand_id
1 'polypeptide(L)'
;MIGPLDHYRTLGVPASASPDELRDAYRGLARRLHPDRVADPAARRSAADRMAKVNEAWRVLGDPGRRAAYDRAPNHRSPPLRPR
;
A
#
# COMPACT_ATOMS: atom_id res chain seq x y z
N MET A 1 -13.82 0.02 -10.97
CA MET A 1 -14.13 0.67 -9.67
C MET A 1 -13.15 0.10 -8.66
N ILE A 2 -12.22 0.91 -8.13
CA ILE A 2 -11.26 0.47 -7.12
C ILE A 2 -12.01 0.48 -5.79
N GLY A 3 -12.61 -0.65 -5.44
CA GLY A 3 -13.26 -0.84 -4.15
C GLY A 3 -12.24 -0.83 -3.00
N PRO A 4 -12.69 -0.82 -1.74
CA PRO A 4 -11.87 -0.74 -0.52
C PRO A 4 -10.86 -1.89 -0.29
N LEU A 5 -10.51 -2.65 -1.32
CA LEU A 5 -9.61 -3.81 -1.33
C LEU A 5 -8.12 -3.49 -1.56
N ASP A 6 -7.71 -2.29 -1.95
CA ASP A 6 -6.40 -2.16 -2.59
C ASP A 6 -5.34 -1.35 -1.84
N HIS A 7 -5.37 -1.19 -0.51
CA HIS A 7 -4.16 -0.69 0.18
C HIS A 7 -3.00 -1.69 0.01
N TYR A 8 -3.28 -2.98 0.21
CA TYR A 8 -2.31 -4.05 -0.02
C TYR A 8 -1.86 -4.12 -1.48
N ARG A 9 -2.80 -4.05 -2.44
CA ARG A 9 -2.49 -4.02 -3.88
C ARG A 9 -1.79 -2.74 -4.35
N THR A 10 -2.06 -1.59 -3.72
CA THR A 10 -1.36 -0.32 -3.99
C THR A 10 0.10 -0.44 -3.58
N LEU A 11 0.37 -1.09 -2.45
CA LEU A 11 1.73 -1.45 -2.03
C LEU A 11 2.30 -2.63 -2.84
N GLY A 12 1.47 -3.34 -3.62
CA GLY A 12 1.89 -4.51 -4.39
C GLY A 12 2.19 -5.73 -3.54
N VAL A 13 1.61 -5.82 -2.34
CA VAL A 13 1.82 -6.93 -1.39
C VAL A 13 0.53 -7.70 -1.14
N PRO A 14 0.61 -8.96 -0.70
CA PRO A 14 -0.57 -9.71 -0.26
C PRO A 14 -1.12 -9.18 1.07
N ALA A 15 -2.40 -9.47 1.37
CA ALA A 15 -3.00 -9.14 2.68
C ALA A 15 -2.33 -9.87 3.86
N SER A 16 -1.68 -11.01 3.58
CA SER A 16 -0.86 -11.76 4.53
C SER A 16 0.54 -11.18 4.74
N ALA A 17 0.89 -10.06 4.09
CA ALA A 17 2.22 -9.49 4.18
C ALA A 17 2.59 -9.11 5.61
N SER A 18 3.83 -9.38 5.96
CA SER A 18 4.40 -9.02 7.25
C SER A 18 4.62 -7.49 7.34
N PRO A 19 4.68 -6.90 8.55
CA PRO A 19 4.99 -5.48 8.71
C PRO A 19 6.30 -5.07 8.01
N ASP A 20 7.30 -5.96 8.00
CA ASP A 20 8.56 -5.73 7.30
C ASP A 20 8.39 -5.70 5.77
N GLU A 21 7.61 -6.62 5.21
CA GLU A 21 7.28 -6.63 3.77
C GLU A 21 6.51 -5.38 3.34
N LEU A 22 5.57 -4.92 4.17
CA LEU A 22 4.85 -3.66 3.94
C LEU A 22 5.81 -2.47 3.92
N ARG A 23 6.75 -2.43 4.86
CA ARG A 23 7.74 -1.34 4.98
C ARG A 23 8.71 -1.34 3.79
N ASP A 24 9.15 -2.51 3.36
CA ASP A 24 10.05 -2.64 2.23
C ASP A 24 9.36 -2.33 0.90
N ALA A 25 8.11 -2.75 0.73
CA ALA A 25 7.29 -2.38 -0.42
C ALA A 25 7.08 -0.86 -0.50
N TYR A 26 6.73 -0.21 0.62
CA TYR A 26 6.61 1.24 0.70
C TYR A 26 7.91 1.95 0.30
N ARG A 27 9.05 1.54 0.88
CA ARG A 27 10.38 2.11 0.56
C ARG A 27 10.76 1.88 -0.90
N GLY A 28 10.45 0.71 -1.45
CA GLY A 28 10.69 0.37 -2.85
C GLY A 28 9.89 1.23 -3.81
N LEU A 29 8.60 1.43 -3.53
CA LEU A 29 7.72 2.29 -4.31
C LEU A 29 8.11 3.77 -4.20
N ALA A 30 8.43 4.26 -3.00
CA ALA A 30 8.91 5.62 -2.79
C ALA A 30 10.15 5.93 -3.64
N ARG A 31 11.11 4.99 -3.69
CA ARG A 31 12.31 5.11 -4.54
C ARG A 31 12.00 5.07 -6.03
N ARG A 32 10.98 4.32 -6.46
CA ARG A 32 10.57 4.23 -7.87
C ARG A 32 9.79 5.45 -8.34
N LEU A 33 9.00 6.05 -7.45
CA LEU A 33 8.13 7.19 -7.73
C LEU A 33 8.81 8.54 -7.42
N HIS A 34 10.05 8.53 -6.93
CA HIS A 34 10.78 9.75 -6.59
C HIS A 34 11.02 10.63 -7.83
N PRO A 35 10.78 11.95 -7.77
CA PRO A 35 10.91 12.86 -8.91
C PRO A 35 12.32 12.89 -9.50
N ASP A 36 13.35 12.60 -8.70
CA ASP A 36 14.75 12.48 -9.15
C ASP A 36 14.95 11.32 -10.15
N ARG A 37 14.12 10.28 -10.08
CA ARG A 37 14.15 9.15 -11.04
C ARG A 37 13.26 9.36 -12.25
N VAL A 38 12.42 10.39 -12.23
CA VAL A 38 11.43 10.64 -13.28
C VAL A 38 11.80 11.93 -14.01
N ALA A 39 12.54 11.78 -15.10
CA ALA A 39 12.97 12.88 -15.95
C ALA A 39 11.79 13.53 -16.70
N ASP A 40 10.78 12.73 -17.07
CA ASP A 40 9.63 13.19 -17.86
C ASP A 40 8.58 13.95 -17.00
N PRO A 41 8.18 15.18 -17.37
CA PRO A 41 7.23 15.99 -16.60
C PRO A 41 5.82 15.40 -16.50
N ALA A 42 5.35 14.69 -17.53
CA ALA A 42 4.04 14.03 -17.51
C ALA A 42 4.09 12.79 -16.60
N ALA A 43 5.19 12.04 -16.65
CA ALA A 43 5.43 10.93 -15.75
C ALA A 43 5.59 11.38 -14.28
N ARG A 44 6.15 12.57 -14.00
CA ARG A 44 6.21 13.12 -12.62
C ARG A 44 4.83 13.31 -12.01
N ARG A 45 3.87 13.80 -12.79
CA ARG A 45 2.48 13.97 -12.33
C ARG A 45 1.85 12.61 -11.99
N SER A 46 2.05 11.61 -12.84
CA SER A 46 1.59 10.24 -12.58
C SER A 46 2.29 9.59 -11.37
N ALA A 47 3.59 9.87 -11.19
CA ALA A 47 4.36 9.37 -10.06
C ALA A 47 3.89 9.99 -8.74
N ALA A 48 3.58 11.29 -8.73
CA ALA A 48 3.00 11.96 -7.56
C ALA A 48 1.63 11.38 -7.16
N ASP A 49 0.75 11.13 -8.14
CA ASP A 49 -0.56 10.51 -7.89
C ASP A 49 -0.43 9.09 -7.31
N ARG A 50 0.48 8.28 -7.88
CA ARG A 50 0.81 6.96 -7.33
C ARG A 50 1.40 7.05 -5.93
N MET A 51 2.29 8.02 -5.68
CA MET A 51 2.93 8.22 -4.39
C MET A 51 1.90 8.60 -3.31
N ALA A 52 0.90 9.43 -3.67
CA ALA A 52 -0.21 9.77 -2.78
C ALA A 52 -0.98 8.51 -2.34
N LYS A 53 -1.31 7.62 -3.28
CA LYS A 53 -1.97 6.34 -3.00
C LYS A 53 -1.12 5.43 -2.10
N VAL A 54 0.18 5.34 -2.37
CA VAL A 54 1.13 4.55 -1.57
C VAL A 54 1.24 5.08 -0.14
N ASN A 55 1.30 6.41 0.04
CA ASN A 55 1.30 7.05 1.36
C ASN A 55 0.00 6.80 2.13
N GLU A 56 -1.14 6.83 1.45
CA GLU A 56 -2.44 6.53 2.05
C GLU A 56 -2.52 5.08 2.53
N ALA A 57 -2.10 4.13 1.67
CA ALA A 57 -2.02 2.72 2.04
C ALA A 57 -1.08 2.49 3.23
N TRP A 58 0.09 3.13 3.24
CA TRP A 58 1.04 3.02 4.35
C TRP A 58 0.51 3.65 5.66
N ARG A 59 -0.27 4.75 5.59
CA ARG A 59 -0.88 5.38 6.77
C ARG A 59 -1.82 4.42 7.51
N VAL A 60 -2.44 3.49 6.79
CA VAL A 60 -3.36 2.48 7.32
C VAL A 60 -2.63 1.20 7.69
N LEU A 61 -1.82 0.64 6.77
CA LEU A 61 -1.20 -0.67 6.93
C LEU A 61 0.12 -0.65 7.71
N GLY A 62 0.81 0.49 7.77
CA GLY A 62 2.08 0.63 8.46
C GLY A 62 1.95 0.71 9.98
N ASP A 63 0.76 1.01 10.49
CA ASP A 63 0.46 0.97 11.92
C ASP A 63 -0.32 -0.31 12.26
N PRO A 64 0.16 -1.17 13.19
CA PRO A 64 -0.51 -2.41 13.54
C PRO A 64 -1.94 -2.21 14.06
N GLY A 65 -2.22 -1.13 14.77
CA GLY A 65 -3.54 -0.82 15.30
C GLY A 65 -4.53 -0.43 14.21
N ARG A 66 -4.11 0.45 13.30
CA ARG A 66 -4.89 0.86 12.13
C ARG A 66 -5.06 -0.27 11.14
N ARG A 67 -4.03 -1.09 10.92
CA ARG A 67 -4.11 -2.31 10.11
C ARG A 67 -5.13 -3.26 10.71
N ALA A 68 -5.09 -3.53 12.00
CA ALA A 68 -6.08 -4.39 12.66
C ALA A 68 -7.51 -3.81 12.62
N ALA A 69 -7.68 -2.49 12.62
CA ALA A 69 -8.98 -1.85 12.45
C ALA A 69 -9.47 -1.94 10.99
N TYR A 70 -8.57 -1.73 10.03
CA TYR A 70 -8.81 -1.92 8.61
C TYR A 70 -9.20 -3.36 8.34
N ASP A 71 -8.42 -4.33 8.85
CA ASP A 71 -8.61 -5.79 8.76
C ASP A 71 -9.83 -6.31 9.57
N ARG A 72 -10.54 -5.45 10.32
CA ARG A 72 -11.79 -5.80 11.02
C ARG A 72 -13.06 -5.21 10.40
N ALA A 73 -12.94 -4.27 9.47
CA ALA A 73 -14.10 -3.65 8.83
C ALA A 73 -14.92 -4.68 8.02
N PRO A 74 -16.24 -4.82 8.17
CA PRO A 74 -17.01 -5.87 7.49
C PRO A 74 -16.94 -5.86 5.93
N ASN A 75 -16.46 -4.76 5.33
CA ASN A 75 -16.34 -4.55 3.88
C ASN A 75 -14.99 -4.95 3.23
N HIS A 76 -13.98 -5.40 3.97
CA HIS A 76 -12.66 -5.75 3.40
C HIS A 76 -12.35 -7.25 3.47
N ARG A 77 -13.35 -8.12 3.75
CA ARG A 77 -13.22 -9.58 3.96
C ARG A 77 -12.07 -10.21 3.14
N SER A 78 -10.90 -10.24 3.75
CA SER A 78 -9.82 -11.14 3.35
C SER A 78 -10.13 -12.48 4.02
N PRO A 79 -10.04 -13.61 3.31
CA PRO A 79 -10.37 -14.91 3.88
C PRO A 79 -9.49 -15.20 5.12
N PRO A 80 -9.99 -15.98 6.08
CA PRO A 80 -9.31 -16.19 7.35
C PRO A 80 -7.92 -16.81 7.13
N LEU A 81 -6.91 -16.18 7.72
CA LEU A 81 -5.56 -16.71 7.85
C LEU A 81 -5.63 -18.11 8.47
N ARG A 82 -5.17 -19.14 7.76
CA ARG A 82 -4.96 -20.46 8.35
C ARG A 82 -3.69 -20.41 9.20
N PRO A 83 -3.72 -20.77 10.48
CA PRO A 83 -2.49 -21.07 11.21
C PRO A 83 -1.86 -22.33 10.59
N ARG A 84 -0.52 -22.34 10.48
CA ARG A 84 0.26 -23.55 10.24
C ARG A 84 0.41 -24.33 11.53
#